data_AF-A0A3B8Z405-F1
#
_entry.id   AF-A0A3B8Z405-F1
#
_cell.length_a   1.000
_cell.length_b   1.000
_cell.length_c   1.000
_cell.angle_alpha   90.00
_cell.angle_beta   90.00
_cell.angle_gamma   90.00
#
_symmetry.space_group_name_H-M   'P 1'
#
loop_
_entity.id
_entity.type
_entity.pdbx_description
1 polymer ?
#
loop_
_entity_poly.entity_id
_entity_poly.type
_entity_poly.pdbx_seq_one_letter_code
_entity_poly.pdbx_strand_id
1 'polypeptide(L)'
;MSISWYPGHMHKNRKALVKLLREVIAVIEVLDARAPNATANPMLAEVCGNKPRIKVLCKADLANPQATAKWQEYLNTQPNMTCLISEFENSKIKG
;
A
#
# COMPACT_ATOMS: atom_id res chain seq x y z
N MET A 1 20.72 9.67 -15.78
CA MET A 1 20.84 10.38 -14.48
C MET A 1 19.99 9.66 -13.45
N SER A 2 20.61 8.97 -12.48
CA SER A 2 19.91 8.29 -11.40
C SER A 2 19.86 9.20 -10.17
N ILE A 3 18.73 9.88 -9.97
CA ILE A 3 18.50 10.63 -8.73
C ILE A 3 18.29 9.61 -7.62
N SER A 4 19.31 9.43 -6.79
CA SER A 4 19.20 8.66 -5.55
C SER A 4 18.72 9.61 -4.45
N TRP A 5 17.42 9.57 -4.17
CA TRP A 5 16.79 10.40 -3.13
C TRP A 5 17.23 10.04 -1.70
N TYR A 6 18.13 9.07 -1.52
CA TYR A 6 18.51 8.56 -0.20
C TYR A 6 19.99 8.09 -0.14
N PRO A 7 20.94 8.96 0.20
CA PRO A 7 22.34 8.60 0.34
C PRO A 7 22.57 7.81 1.64
N GLY A 8 23.28 6.68 1.57
CA GLY A 8 23.81 5.89 2.71
C GLY A 8 22.79 5.18 3.63
N HIS A 9 21.81 5.91 4.17
CA HIS A 9 20.82 5.41 5.14
C HIS A 9 19.80 4.46 4.53
N MET A 10 19.53 4.56 3.22
CA MET A 10 18.54 3.72 2.56
C MET A 10 18.95 2.25 2.52
N HIS A 11 20.24 1.96 2.41
CA HIS A 11 20.71 0.58 2.42
C HIS A 11 20.51 -0.07 3.81
N LYS A 12 20.69 0.72 4.87
CA LYS A 12 20.41 0.31 6.25
C LYS A 12 18.90 0.13 6.47
N ASN A 13 18.09 1.07 6.01
CA ASN A 13 16.63 1.03 6.14
C ASN A 13 16.01 -0.11 5.32
N ARG A 14 16.53 -0.37 4.11
CA ARG A 14 16.13 -1.52 3.28
C ARG A 14 16.45 -2.83 3.99
N LYS A 15 17.68 -3.00 4.50
CA LYS A 15 18.07 -4.20 5.25
C LYS A 15 17.22 -4.38 6.51
N ALA A 16 16.95 -3.31 7.25
CA ALA A 16 16.09 -3.34 8.42
C ALA A 16 14.64 -3.72 8.06
N LEU A 17 14.09 -3.14 6.99
CA LEU A 17 12.75 -3.46 6.50
C LEU A 17 12.66 -4.92 6.06
N VAL A 18 13.62 -5.42 5.29
CA VAL A 18 13.66 -6.84 4.89
C VAL A 18 13.72 -7.77 6.11
N LYS A 19 14.47 -7.38 7.16
CA LYS A 19 14.53 -8.16 8.40
C LYS A 19 13.17 -8.17 9.12
N LEU A 20 12.56 -7.01 9.31
CA LEU A 20 11.22 -6.88 9.90
C LEU A 20 10.17 -7.66 9.11
N LEU A 21 10.23 -7.56 7.77
CA LEU A 21 9.33 -8.27 6.87
C LEU A 21 9.43 -9.78 7.00
N ARG A 22 10.55 -10.35 7.47
CA ARG A 22 10.65 -11.79 7.76
C ARG A 22 9.91 -12.19 9.04
N GLU A 23 9.89 -11.32 10.03
CA GLU A 23 9.33 -11.56 11.37
C GLU A 23 7.80 -11.40 11.42
N VAL A 24 7.21 -10.62 10.51
CA VAL A 24 5.74 -10.41 10.47
C VAL A 24 4.99 -11.51 9.71
N ILE A 25 3.72 -11.72 10.07
CA ILE A 25 2.84 -12.71 9.42
C ILE A 25 2.05 -12.14 8.23
N ALA A 26 1.85 -10.83 8.19
CA ALA A 26 1.09 -10.14 7.14
C ALA A 26 1.59 -8.70 6.98
N VAL A 27 1.23 -8.05 5.87
CA VAL A 27 1.63 -6.67 5.57
C VAL A 27 0.40 -5.84 5.21
N ILE A 28 0.34 -4.62 5.76
CA ILE A 28 -0.66 -3.62 5.39
C ILE A 28 0.06 -2.50 4.65
N GLU A 29 -0.36 -2.22 3.42
CA GLU A 29 0.16 -1.14 2.58
C GLU A 29 -0.93 -0.10 2.36
N VAL A 30 -0.67 1.14 2.79
CA VAL A 30 -1.60 2.26 2.58
C VAL A 30 -1.18 3.03 1.34
N LEU A 31 -2.11 3.18 0.39
CA LEU A 31 -1.89 3.75 -0.95
C LEU A 31 -2.84 4.92 -1.19
N ASP A 32 -2.43 5.89 -2.00
CA ASP A 32 -3.33 6.99 -2.41
C ASP A 32 -4.27 6.48 -3.51
N ALA A 33 -5.58 6.54 -3.28
CA ALA A 33 -6.60 6.02 -4.20
C ALA A 33 -6.58 6.70 -5.59
N ARG A 34 -6.02 7.92 -5.69
CA ARG A 34 -5.91 8.65 -6.96
C ARG A 34 -4.85 8.05 -7.88
N ALA A 35 -3.84 7.39 -7.33
CA ALA A 35 -2.78 6.74 -8.08
C ALA A 35 -2.23 5.50 -7.34
N PRO A 36 -3.02 4.41 -7.21
CA PRO A 36 -2.64 3.26 -6.37
C PRO A 36 -1.35 2.58 -6.81
N ASN A 37 -1.13 2.45 -8.13
CA ASN A 37 0.08 1.83 -8.67
C ASN A 37 1.33 2.71 -8.48
N ALA A 38 1.21 4.02 -8.66
CA ALA A 38 2.35 4.94 -8.56
C ALA A 38 2.82 5.16 -7.11
N THR A 39 1.90 5.02 -6.16
CA THR A 39 2.19 5.18 -4.73
C THR A 39 2.59 3.88 -4.03
N ALA A 40 2.46 2.74 -4.70
CA ALA A 40 2.92 1.46 -4.19
C ALA A 40 4.45 1.37 -4.18
N ASN A 41 5.00 0.65 -3.20
CA ASN A 41 6.44 0.42 -3.13
C ASN A 41 6.82 -0.86 -3.93
N PRO A 42 7.53 -0.76 -5.06
CA PRO A 42 7.88 -1.92 -5.88
C PRO A 42 8.67 -2.98 -5.11
N MET A 43 9.48 -2.56 -4.14
CA MET A 43 10.29 -3.47 -3.33
C MET A 43 9.45 -4.35 -2.40
N LEU A 44 8.29 -3.87 -1.92
CA LEU A 44 7.40 -4.70 -1.11
C LEU A 44 6.82 -5.86 -1.93
N ALA A 45 6.59 -5.65 -3.23
CA ALA A 45 6.13 -6.73 -4.10
C ALA A 45 7.16 -7.87 -4.21
N GLU A 46 8.45 -7.54 -4.26
CA GLU A 46 9.55 -8.51 -4.32
C GLU A 46 9.79 -9.24 -3.00
N VAL A 47 9.75 -8.50 -1.87
CA VAL A 47 10.21 -9.03 -0.57
C VAL A 47 9.09 -9.76 0.19
N CYS A 48 7.83 -9.39 0.01
CA CYS A 48 6.73 -9.97 0.77
C CYS A 48 6.36 -11.41 0.35
N GLY A 49 6.77 -11.86 -0.84
CA GLY A 49 6.52 -13.22 -1.32
C GLY A 49 5.04 -13.61 -1.21
N ASN A 50 4.76 -14.76 -0.58
CA ASN A 50 3.40 -15.29 -0.38
C ASN A 50 2.71 -14.81 0.90
N LYS A 51 3.24 -13.82 1.61
CA LYS A 51 2.60 -13.32 2.84
C LYS A 51 1.25 -12.66 2.50
N PRO A 52 0.20 -12.85 3.33
CA PRO A 52 -1.04 -12.11 3.19
C PRO A 52 -0.80 -10.59 3.19
N ARG A 53 -1.44 -9.89 2.25
CA ARG A 53 -1.33 -8.45 2.06
C ARG A 53 -2.69 -7.78 2.06
N ILE A 54 -2.81 -6.71 2.83
CA ILE A 54 -3.96 -5.81 2.78
C ILE A 54 -3.49 -4.49 2.16
N LYS A 55 -4.08 -4.11 1.03
CA LYS A 55 -3.90 -2.76 0.46
C LYS A 55 -5.07 -1.89 0.90
N VAL A 56 -4.77 -0.70 1.41
CA VAL A 56 -5.76 0.29 1.83
C VAL A 56 -5.68 1.47 0.88
N LEU A 57 -6.73 1.71 0.10
CA LEU A 57 -6.85 2.88 -0.77
C LEU A 57 -7.38 4.06 0.07
N CYS A 58 -6.47 4.93 0.50
CA CYS A 58 -6.79 6.14 1.26
C CYS A 58 -7.16 7.31 0.35
N LYS A 59 -7.83 8.34 0.90
CA LYS A 59 -8.31 9.52 0.16
C LYS A 59 -9.26 9.15 -1.00
N ALA A 60 -10.08 8.13 -0.79
CA ALA A 60 -11.04 7.67 -1.79
C ALA A 60 -12.09 8.75 -2.13
N ASP A 61 -12.37 9.64 -1.18
CA ASP A 61 -13.19 10.85 -1.34
C ASP A 61 -12.64 11.82 -2.40
N LEU A 62 -11.32 11.82 -2.62
CA LEU A 62 -10.65 12.65 -3.63
C LEU A 62 -10.40 11.93 -4.97
N ALA A 63 -10.74 10.64 -5.06
CA ALA A 63 -10.49 9.81 -6.22
C ALA A 63 -11.76 9.59 -7.06
N ASN A 64 -11.60 9.21 -8.32
CA ASN A 64 -12.75 8.84 -9.15
C ASN A 64 -13.33 7.49 -8.63
N PRO A 65 -14.61 7.44 -8.19
CA PRO A 65 -15.16 6.23 -7.57
C PRO A 65 -15.17 5.00 -8.47
N GLN A 66 -15.45 5.19 -9.78
CA GLN A 66 -15.46 4.09 -10.74
C GLN A 66 -14.06 3.53 -10.99
N ALA A 67 -13.05 4.40 -11.06
CA ALA A 67 -11.66 3.98 -11.17
C ALA A 67 -11.18 3.28 -9.88
N THR A 68 -11.53 3.81 -8.71
CA THR A 68 -11.21 3.20 -7.41
C THR A 68 -11.81 1.81 -7.28
N ALA A 69 -13.07 1.61 -7.70
CA ALA A 69 -13.72 0.30 -7.71
C ALA A 69 -12.99 -0.70 -8.62
N LYS A 70 -12.62 -0.29 -9.84
CA LYS A 70 -11.81 -1.12 -10.77
C LYS A 70 -10.44 -1.48 -10.17
N TRP A 71 -9.81 -0.54 -9.47
CA TRP A 71 -8.56 -0.82 -8.76
C TRP A 71 -8.76 -1.82 -7.63
N GLN A 72 -9.81 -1.67 -6.83
CA GLN A 72 -10.13 -2.61 -5.75
C GLN A 72 -10.38 -4.02 -6.30
N GLU A 73 -11.17 -4.15 -7.36
CA GLU A 73 -11.42 -5.41 -8.06
C GLU A 73 -10.09 -6.04 -8.53
N TYR A 74 -9.30 -5.30 -9.30
CA TYR A 74 -7.99 -5.76 -9.77
C TYR A 74 -7.08 -6.23 -8.64
N LEU A 75 -6.98 -5.46 -7.55
CA LEU A 75 -6.12 -5.80 -6.41
C LEU A 75 -6.63 -7.03 -5.65
N ASN A 76 -7.94 -7.25 -5.58
CA ASN A 76 -8.55 -8.46 -5.00
C ASN A 76 -8.34 -9.70 -5.87
N THR A 77 -8.11 -9.57 -7.18
CA THR A 77 -7.75 -10.72 -8.02
C THR A 77 -6.31 -11.20 -7.82
N GLN A 78 -5.47 -10.42 -7.13
CA GLN A 78 -4.08 -10.78 -6.91
C GLN A 78 -3.94 -11.84 -5.80
N PRO A 79 -2.97 -12.77 -5.92
CA PRO A 79 -2.79 -13.82 -4.92
C PRO A 79 -2.40 -13.24 -3.56
N ASN A 80 -2.99 -13.81 -2.51
CA ASN A 80 -2.76 -13.44 -1.11
C ASN A 80 -3.00 -11.95 -0.83
N MET A 81 -3.90 -11.31 -1.58
CA MET A 81 -4.16 -9.88 -1.49
C MET A 81 -5.64 -9.59 -1.24
N THR A 82 -5.89 -8.61 -0.39
CA THR A 82 -7.22 -8.01 -0.22
C THR A 82 -7.08 -6.49 -0.25
N CYS A 83 -8.06 -5.82 -0.83
CA CYS A 83 -8.09 -4.38 -0.97
C CYS A 83 -9.29 -3.78 -0.23
N LEU A 84 -8.99 -2.86 0.69
CA LEU A 84 -9.96 -2.05 1.40
C LEU A 84 -9.95 -0.63 0.85
N ILE A 85 -11.12 0.00 0.79
CA ILE A 85 -11.26 1.42 0.50
C ILE A 85 -11.48 2.14 1.82
N SER A 86 -10.67 3.15 2.10
CA SER A 86 -10.87 4.00 3.27
C SER A 86 -11.96 5.00 2.93
N GLU A 87 -13.18 4.71 3.36
CA GLU A 87 -14.27 5.67 3.34
C GLU A 87 -14.26 6.45 4.66
N PHE A 88 -14.26 7.78 4.56
CA PHE A 88 -14.48 8.63 5.72
C PHE A 88 -15.99 8.84 5.84
N GLU A 89 -16.65 8.08 6.72
CA GLU A 89 -17.96 8.52 7.21
C GLU A 89 -17.72 9.75 8.08
N ASN A 90 -18.25 10.90 7.65
CA ASN A 90 -18.42 12.07 8.50
C ASN A 90 -19.51 11.77 9.55
N SER A 91 -19.35 10.72 10.35
CA SER A 91 -20.11 10.60 11.58
C SER A 91 -19.64 11.75 12.44
N LYS A 92 -20.44 12.83 12.50
CA LYS A 92 -20.23 13.95 13.42
C LYS A 92 -19.79 13.35 14.74
N ILE A 93 -18.52 13.56 15.10
CA ILE A 93 -18.03 13.28 16.44
C ILE A 93 -18.84 14.24 17.30
N LYS A 94 -19.95 13.75 17.86
CA LYS A 94 -20.72 14.47 18.86
C LYS A 94 -19.81 14.51 20.08
N GLY A 95 -19.07 15.62 20.19
CA GLY A 95 -18.49 16.06 21.45
C GLY A 95 -19.57 16.41 22.45
#